data_AF-A0A7G8D7I1-F1
#
_entry.id   AF-A0A7G8D7I1-F1
#
_cell.length_a   1.000
_cell.length_b   1.000
_cell.length_c   1.000
_cell.angle_alpha   90.00
_cell.angle_beta   90.00
_cell.angle_gamma   90.00
#
_symmetry.space_group_name_H-M   'P 1'
#
loop_
_entity.id
_entity.type
_entity.pdbx_description
1 polymer ?
#
loop_
_entity_poly.entity_id
_entity_poly.type
_entity_poly.pdbx_seq_one_letter_code
_entity_poly.pdbx_strand_id
1 'polypeptide(L)'
;MQYDGRETIQKKLKPALKTLRELSELHRDDPESLLVLLHDLEALHRDIQEDAFRESLPEDRQKLFALLKTMERSGGWPYIPRLQLRTFIDLLQHDPVDMAA
;
A
#
# COMPACT_ATOMS: atom_id res chain seq x y z
N MET A 1 -10.47 8.34 -22.66
CA MET A 1 -11.37 8.00 -21.55
C MET A 1 -10.62 7.08 -20.59
N GLN A 2 -10.01 7.62 -19.54
CA GLN A 2 -9.28 6.84 -18.53
C GLN A 2 -9.81 7.24 -17.13
N TYR A 3 -11.02 6.80 -16.78
CA TYR A 3 -11.60 7.01 -15.45
C TYR A 3 -12.30 5.76 -14.87
N ASP A 4 -12.30 4.62 -15.57
CA ASP A 4 -13.10 3.44 -15.23
C ASP A 4 -12.59 2.69 -13.97
N GLY A 5 -11.27 2.49 -13.86
CA GLY A 5 -10.69 1.67 -12.78
C GLY A 5 -10.91 2.23 -11.37
N ARG A 6 -10.74 3.54 -11.18
CA ARG A 6 -10.90 4.18 -9.86
C ARG A 6 -12.36 4.17 -9.41
N GLU A 7 -13.28 4.44 -10.31
CA GLU A 7 -14.70 4.46 -10.00
C GLU A 7 -15.21 3.04 -9.69
N THR A 8 -14.73 2.04 -10.43
CA THR A 8 -15.02 0.62 -10.17
C THR A 8 -14.46 0.16 -8.82
N ILE A 9 -13.22 0.53 -8.46
CA ILE A 9 -12.64 0.25 -7.14
C ILE A 9 -13.50 0.89 -6.05
N GLN A 10 -13.84 2.17 -6.17
CA GLN A 10 -14.61 2.87 -5.14
C GLN A 10 -16.02 2.28 -4.96
N LYS A 11 -16.71 1.93 -6.05
CA LYS A 11 -18.04 1.30 -5.99
C LYS A 11 -17.99 -0.05 -5.27
N LYS A 12 -16.99 -0.88 -5.55
CA LYS A 12 -16.85 -2.22 -4.95
C LYS A 12 -16.27 -2.19 -3.53
N LEU A 13 -15.37 -1.25 -3.25
CA LEU A 13 -14.69 -1.14 -1.95
C LEU A 13 -15.58 -0.50 -0.88
N LYS A 14 -16.47 0.42 -1.26
CA LYS A 14 -17.39 1.11 -0.34
C LYS A 14 -18.20 0.16 0.57
N PRO A 15 -18.86 -0.92 0.07
CA PRO A 15 -19.58 -1.85 0.94
C PRO A 15 -18.65 -2.66 1.85
N ALA A 16 -17.46 -3.05 1.39
CA ALA A 16 -16.48 -3.74 2.23
C ALA A 16 -16.01 -2.86 3.39
N LEU A 17 -15.68 -1.59 3.12
CA LEU A 17 -15.34 -0.61 4.14
C LEU A 17 -16.47 -0.35 5.14
N LYS A 18 -17.73 -0.39 4.69
CA LYS A 18 -18.89 -0.29 5.59
C LYS A 18 -18.93 -1.47 6.57
N THR A 19 -18.74 -2.68 6.05
CA THR A 19 -18.72 -3.93 6.85
C THR A 19 -17.59 -3.90 7.88
N LEU A 20 -16.39 -3.48 7.47
CA LEU A 20 -15.25 -3.35 8.38
C LEU A 20 -15.50 -2.35 9.52
N ARG A 21 -16.18 -1.22 9.21
CA ARG A 21 -16.60 -0.26 10.24
C ARG A 21 -17.63 -0.86 11.19
N GLU A 22 -18.62 -1.58 10.67
CA GLU A 22 -19.63 -2.25 11.49
C GLU A 22 -18.99 -3.30 12.42
N LEU A 23 -18.01 -4.08 11.95
CA LEU A 23 -17.22 -4.99 12.79
C LEU A 23 -16.43 -4.25 13.87
N SER A 24 -15.76 -3.14 13.52
CA SER A 24 -15.01 -2.35 14.51
C SER A 24 -15.92 -1.76 15.59
N GLU A 25 -17.15 -1.40 15.24
CA GLU A 25 -18.14 -0.88 16.20
C GLU A 25 -18.72 -1.98 17.08
N LEU A 26 -18.95 -3.17 16.52
CA LEU A 26 -19.44 -4.34 17.27
C LEU A 26 -18.43 -4.80 18.33
N HIS A 27 -17.14 -4.69 18.04
CA HIS A 27 -16.04 -5.10 18.94
C HIS A 27 -15.37 -3.93 19.66
N ARG A 28 -16.02 -2.78 19.77
CA ARG A 28 -15.45 -1.54 20.35
C ARG A 28 -14.86 -1.74 21.74
N ASP A 29 -15.48 -2.60 22.55
CA ASP A 29 -15.07 -2.89 23.93
C ASP A 29 -14.21 -4.17 24.05
N ASP A 30 -13.76 -4.72 22.92
CA ASP A 30 -12.92 -5.93 22.83
C ASP A 30 -11.62 -5.65 22.03
N PRO A 31 -10.57 -5.16 22.70
CA PRO A 31 -9.31 -4.79 22.06
C PRO A 31 -8.61 -5.95 21.32
N GLU A 32 -8.79 -7.20 21.78
CA GLU A 32 -8.15 -8.36 21.16
C GLU A 32 -8.78 -8.67 19.80
N SER A 33 -10.11 -8.63 19.71
CA SER A 33 -10.82 -8.76 18.43
C SER A 33 -10.50 -7.61 17.46
N LEU A 34 -10.36 -6.39 17.98
CA LEU A 34 -9.92 -5.25 17.16
C LEU A 34 -8.49 -5.43 16.63
N LEU A 35 -7.59 -6.01 17.42
CA LEU A 35 -6.23 -6.31 16.96
C LEU A 35 -6.21 -7.35 15.84
N VAL A 36 -7.06 -8.39 15.91
CA VAL A 36 -7.20 -9.36 14.80
C VAL A 36 -7.64 -8.65 13.52
N LEU A 37 -8.67 -7.79 13.61
CA LEU A 37 -9.15 -7.01 12.47
C LEU A 37 -8.04 -6.12 11.88
N LEU A 38 -7.24 -5.47 12.72
CA LEU A 38 -6.14 -4.62 12.26
C LEU A 38 -5.01 -5.42 11.61
N HIS A 39 -4.66 -6.59 12.17
CA HIS A 39 -3.63 -7.46 11.63
C HIS A 39 -4.00 -7.96 10.23
N ASP A 40 -5.24 -8.40 10.03
CA ASP A 40 -5.69 -8.89 8.72
C ASP A 40 -5.75 -7.78 7.67
N LEU A 41 -6.13 -6.56 8.08
CA LEU A 41 -6.08 -5.39 7.20
C LEU A 41 -4.65 -5.00 6.82
N GLU A 42 -3.69 -5.14 7.75
CA GLU A 42 -2.28 -4.93 7.47
C GLU A 42 -1.74 -5.97 6.49
N ALA A 43 -2.05 -7.25 6.69
CA ALA A 43 -1.64 -8.32 5.80
C ALA A 43 -2.17 -8.08 4.38
N LEU A 44 -3.46 -7.80 4.23
CA LEU A 44 -4.06 -7.45 2.94
C LEU A 44 -3.40 -6.23 2.29
N HIS A 45 -3.09 -5.21 3.09
CA HIS A 45 -2.39 -4.03 2.61
C HIS A 45 -0.99 -4.39 2.07
N ARG A 46 -0.23 -5.22 2.80
CA ARG A 46 1.10 -5.68 2.39
C ARG A 46 1.03 -6.51 1.10
N ASP A 47 0.11 -7.46 0.99
CA ASP A 47 -0.07 -8.28 -0.21
C ASP A 47 -0.35 -7.41 -1.45
N ILE A 48 -1.26 -6.44 -1.33
CA ILE A 48 -1.56 -5.50 -2.43
C ILE A 48 -0.32 -4.67 -2.79
N GLN A 49 0.47 -4.27 -1.79
CA GLN A 49 1.67 -3.47 -1.99
C GLN A 49 2.81 -4.26 -2.67
N GLU A 50 3.05 -5.50 -2.22
CA GLU A 50 4.16 -6.34 -2.66
C GLU A 50 3.93 -6.96 -4.04
N ASP A 51 2.68 -7.30 -4.35
CA ASP A 51 2.33 -7.91 -5.64
C ASP A 51 1.78 -6.85 -6.61
N ALA A 52 0.46 -6.63 -6.59
CA ALA A 52 -0.24 -5.87 -7.62
C ALA A 52 0.28 -4.44 -7.79
N PHE A 53 0.64 -3.75 -6.69
CA PHE A 53 1.20 -2.40 -6.78
C PHE A 53 2.63 -2.42 -7.30
N ARG A 54 3.52 -3.27 -6.76
CA ARG A 54 4.92 -3.34 -7.17
C ARG A 54 5.08 -3.75 -8.64
N GLU A 55 4.29 -4.73 -9.09
CA GLU A 55 4.25 -5.17 -10.50
C GLU A 55 3.72 -4.08 -11.43
N SER A 56 2.86 -3.19 -10.94
CA SER A 56 2.35 -2.06 -11.72
C SER A 56 3.33 -0.89 -11.85
N LEU A 57 4.45 -0.91 -11.11
CA LEU A 57 5.41 0.19 -11.13
C LEU A 57 6.17 0.23 -12.47
N PRO A 58 6.42 1.43 -13.03
CA PRO A 58 7.24 1.56 -14.22
C PRO A 58 8.69 1.13 -13.94
N GLU A 59 9.25 0.30 -14.82
CA GLU A 59 10.69 -0.05 -14.78
C GLU A 59 11.59 1.16 -15.14
N ASP A 60 11.05 2.10 -15.92
CA ASP A 60 11.75 3.33 -16.28
C ASP A 60 11.81 4.32 -15.10
N ARG A 61 13.02 4.67 -14.69
CA ARG A 61 13.28 5.56 -13.54
C ARG A 61 12.62 6.93 -13.66
N GLN A 62 12.51 7.49 -14.87
CA GLN A 62 11.89 8.81 -15.07
C GLN A 62 10.37 8.72 -14.92
N LYS A 63 9.75 7.66 -15.46
CA LYS A 63 8.32 7.39 -15.30
C LYS A 63 7.97 7.08 -13.85
N LEU A 64 8.82 6.32 -13.15
CA LEU A 64 8.68 6.07 -11.73
C LEU A 64 8.74 7.38 -10.93
N PHE A 65 9.72 8.25 -11.22
CA PHE A 65 9.84 9.54 -10.54
C PHE A 65 8.63 10.46 -10.78
N ALA A 66 8.10 10.48 -12.01
CA ALA A 66 6.89 11.23 -12.34
C ALA A 66 5.63 10.68 -11.63
N LEU A 67 5.53 9.36 -11.51
CA LEU A 67 4.47 8.69 -10.76
C LEU A 67 4.53 9.06 -9.27
N LEU A 68 5.71 8.94 -8.65
CA LEU A 68 5.94 9.28 -7.24
C LEU A 68 5.59 10.74 -6.94
N LYS A 69 6.05 11.69 -7.77
CA LYS A 69 5.75 13.12 -7.61
C LYS A 69 4.26 13.44 -7.75
N THR A 70 3.53 12.67 -8.56
CA THR A 70 2.08 12.79 -8.70
C THR A 70 1.34 12.24 -7.48
N MET A 71 1.84 11.13 -6.92
CA MET A 71 1.32 10.50 -5.70
C MET A 71 1.55 11.38 -4.45
N GLU A 72 2.73 12.00 -4.33
CA GLU A 72 3.03 12.95 -3.24
C GLU A 72 2.08 14.16 -3.26
N ARG A 73 1.84 14.74 -4.44
CA ARG A 73 0.95 15.91 -4.60
C ARG A 73 -0.52 15.63 -4.32
N SER A 74 -0.94 14.37 -4.48
CA SER A 74 -2.32 13.94 -4.19
C SER A 74 -2.50 13.44 -2.75
N GLY A 75 -1.46 13.47 -1.92
CA GLY A 75 -1.49 13.04 -0.51
C GLY A 75 -1.66 11.52 -0.34
N GLY A 76 -1.40 10.75 -1.40
CA GLY A 76 -1.88 9.38 -1.56
C GLY A 76 -0.86 8.29 -1.27
N TRP A 77 0.12 8.53 -0.38
CA TRP A 77 0.92 7.41 0.11
C TRP A 77 0.00 6.51 0.95
N PRO A 78 -0.18 5.22 0.63
CA PRO A 78 -0.86 4.29 1.53
C PRO A 78 -0.19 4.39 2.90
N TYR A 79 -0.95 4.33 3.99
CA TYR A 79 -0.36 4.43 5.33
C TYR A 79 0.42 3.13 5.61
N ILE A 80 1.64 3.03 5.09
CA ILE A 80 2.56 1.91 5.31
C ILE A 80 2.97 1.98 6.78
N PRO A 81 2.68 0.96 7.62
CA PRO A 81 3.34 0.81 8.90
C PRO A 81 4.83 0.72 8.60
N ARG A 82 5.56 1.78 8.96
CA ARG A 82 6.91 2.11 8.50
C ARG A 82 7.80 0.87 8.27
N LEU A 83 7.89 0.41 7.03
CA LEU A 83 9.20 -0.02 6.55
C LEU A 83 10.02 1.25 6.56
N GLN A 84 10.99 1.30 7.48
CA GLN A 84 11.85 2.48 7.62
C GLN A 84 12.37 2.81 6.24
N LEU A 85 12.12 4.03 5.74
CA LEU A 85 12.65 4.52 4.46
C LEU A 85 14.15 4.21 4.30
N ARG A 86 14.87 4.07 5.42
CA ARG A 86 16.22 3.51 5.51
C ARG A 86 16.41 2.19 4.78
N THR A 87 15.56 1.18 4.97
CA THR A 87 15.69 -0.12 4.30
C THR A 87 15.62 0.01 2.79
N PHE A 88 14.77 0.90 2.28
CA PHE A 88 14.65 1.16 0.83
C PHE A 88 15.84 1.96 0.30
N ILE A 89 16.38 2.89 1.10
CA ILE A 89 17.61 3.63 0.78
C ILE A 89 18.82 2.71 0.81
N ASP A 90 18.93 1.79 1.77
CA ASP A 90 20.02 0.82 1.89
C ASP A 90 20.02 -0.17 0.71
N LEU A 91 18.83 -0.61 0.26
CA LEU A 91 18.67 -1.41 -0.95
C LEU A 91 19.02 -0.67 -2.25
N LEU A 92 18.87 0.66 -2.28
CA LEU A 92 19.27 1.51 -3.42
C LEU A 92 20.75 1.93 -3.36
N GLN A 93 21.39 1.83 -2.19
CA GLN A 93 22.83 2.07 -2.01
C GLN A 93 23.68 0.83 -2.23
N HIS A 94 23.08 -0.37 -2.20
CA HIS A 94 23.74 -1.59 -2.68
C HIS A 94 23.62 -1.70 -4.21
N ASP A 95 24.63 -1.16 -4.89
CA ASP A 95 24.91 -1.53 -6.29
C ASP A 95 25.26 -3.03 -6.36
N PRO A 96 24.78 -3.82 -7.33
CA PRO A 96 25.12 -5.23 -7.51
C PRO A 96 26.56 -5.44 -8.05
N VAL A 97 27.51 -4.56 -7.72
CA VAL A 97 28.89 -4.59 -8.22
C VAL A 97 29.87 -5.31 -7.28
N ASP A 98 29.47 -5.65 -6.05
CA ASP A 98 30.37 -6.32 -5.08
C ASP A 98 30.15 -7.84 -4.94
N MET A 99 29.42 -8.48 -5.85
CA MET A 99 29.32 -9.96 -5.90
C MET A 99 30.12 -10.55 -7.08
N ALA A 100 31.21 -9.90 -7.48
CA ALA A 100 32.18 -10.44 -8.43
C ALA A 100 33.56 -9.74 -8.30
N ALA A 101 34.25 -9.92 -7.16
CA ALA A 101 35.71 -9.80 -7.06
C ALA A 101 36.24 -10.50 -5.80
#